data_AF-A0AAP6X8N4-F1
#
_entry.id   AF-A0AAP6X8N4-F1
#
_cell.length_a   1.000
_cell.length_b   1.000
_cell.length_c   1.000
_cell.angle_alpha   90.00
_cell.angle_beta   90.00
_cell.angle_gamma   90.00
#
_symmetry.space_group_name_H-M   'P 1'
#
loop_
_entity.id
_entity.type
_entity.pdbx_description
1 polymer ?
#
loop_
_entity_poly.entity_id
_entity_poly.type
_entity_poly.pdbx_seq_one_letter_code
_entity_poly.pdbx_strand_id
1 'polypeptide(L)'
;MKKIIILLSFVCVTIAFAGEGFLSKDELPNSLAILPPPPVMTPMVGSNVSYLAFAEDQEISNSIFIEKTFFNGEQISQSRLDQAVSDADTDVDTFVNAFIDPLDIPNKQSIKLLLINNPDLIKKVTYDGKNSTEAAKDAYARERPYSFYNKLFVRAIQTLIIHIHLTLYERYGSSIYYSRSFTISI
;
A
#
# COMPACT_ATOMS: atom_id res chain seq x y z
N MET A 1 27.30 -36.49 25.39
CA MET A 1 26.44 -35.28 25.33
C MET A 1 26.78 -34.48 24.08
N LYS A 2 25.98 -34.60 23.01
CA LYS A 2 25.99 -33.70 21.84
C LYS A 2 24.92 -34.13 20.83
N LYS A 3 24.08 -33.15 20.44
CA LYS A 3 23.19 -33.08 19.27
C LYS A 3 21.78 -33.66 19.40
N ILE A 4 20.93 -32.93 20.11
CA ILE A 4 19.50 -32.78 19.79
C ILE A 4 19.29 -31.30 19.47
N ILE A 5 19.08 -30.97 18.20
CA ILE A 5 18.48 -29.72 17.70
C ILE A 5 17.73 -30.17 16.43
N ILE A 6 16.58 -30.84 16.55
CA ILE A 6 15.23 -30.26 16.48
C ILE A 6 15.10 -29.23 15.34
N LEU A 7 14.90 -29.75 14.13
CA LEU A 7 13.69 -29.58 13.32
C LEU A 7 12.82 -28.36 13.69
N LEU A 8 13.15 -27.16 13.20
CA LEU A 8 12.25 -26.00 13.28
C LEU A 8 12.53 -24.93 12.22
N SER A 9 12.73 -25.35 10.97
CA SER A 9 12.91 -24.46 9.82
C SER A 9 11.99 -24.85 8.67
N PHE A 10 10.69 -24.90 8.94
CA PHE A 10 9.67 -24.87 7.90
C PHE A 10 8.37 -24.26 8.42
N VAL A 11 8.48 -23.11 9.11
CA VAL A 11 7.35 -22.20 9.28
C VAL A 11 7.32 -21.32 8.03
N CYS A 12 6.98 -21.93 6.88
CA CYS A 12 6.40 -21.18 5.78
C CYS A 12 5.07 -20.67 6.30
N VAL A 13 5.07 -19.44 6.80
CA VAL A 13 3.86 -18.65 7.10
C VAL A 13 3.14 -18.38 5.77
N THR A 14 2.50 -19.42 5.24
CA THR A 14 1.33 -19.23 4.39
C THR A 14 0.20 -18.94 5.37
N ILE A 15 -0.03 -17.66 5.65
CA ILE A 15 -1.31 -17.25 6.23
C ILE A 15 -2.33 -17.42 5.10
N ALA A 16 -2.69 -18.68 4.83
CA ALA A 16 -3.96 -18.96 4.21
C ALA A 16 -5.00 -18.47 5.22
N PHE A 17 -5.50 -17.25 5.01
CA PHE A 17 -6.67 -16.76 5.71
C PHE A 17 -7.83 -17.69 5.33
N ALA A 18 -7.98 -18.78 6.07
CA ALA A 18 -9.15 -19.66 6.02
C ALA A 18 -10.30 -18.96 6.78
N GLY A 19 -10.70 -17.80 6.29
CA GLY A 19 -12.05 -17.28 6.54
C GLY A 19 -12.94 -17.78 5.40
N GLU A 20 -14.22 -18.02 5.66
CA GLU A 20 -15.20 -18.21 4.59
C GLU A 20 -15.96 -16.89 4.43
N GLY A 21 -16.17 -16.45 3.19
CA GLY A 21 -17.03 -15.32 2.86
C GLY A 21 -18.50 -15.72 2.78
N PHE A 22 -19.33 -14.88 2.15
CA PHE A 22 -20.67 -15.28 1.74
C PHE A 22 -20.66 -16.01 0.40
N LEU A 23 -19.68 -15.69 -0.46
CA LEU A 23 -19.61 -16.19 -1.82
C LEU A 23 -18.53 -17.28 -1.94
N SER A 24 -18.84 -18.29 -2.73
CA SER A 24 -17.84 -19.25 -3.19
C SER A 24 -16.92 -18.63 -4.24
N LYS A 25 -15.75 -19.25 -4.48
CA LYS A 25 -14.73 -18.69 -5.36
C LYS A 25 -15.20 -18.51 -6.80
N ASP A 26 -16.05 -19.40 -7.28
CA ASP A 26 -16.64 -19.36 -8.62
C ASP A 26 -17.78 -18.34 -8.77
N GLU A 27 -18.35 -17.86 -7.65
CA GLU A 27 -19.33 -16.77 -7.62
C GLU A 27 -18.69 -15.37 -7.57
N LEU A 28 -17.41 -15.29 -7.25
CA LEU A 28 -16.68 -14.02 -7.22
C LEU A 28 -16.35 -13.54 -8.64
N PRO A 29 -16.43 -12.22 -8.91
CA PRO A 29 -16.09 -11.68 -10.22
C PRO A 29 -14.61 -11.90 -10.52
N ASN A 30 -14.30 -12.32 -11.76
CA ASN A 30 -12.92 -12.41 -12.22
C ASN A 30 -12.38 -11.01 -12.53
N SER A 31 -11.76 -10.37 -11.53
CA SER A 31 -11.18 -9.03 -11.66
C SER A 31 -10.16 -8.89 -12.80
N LEU A 32 -9.40 -9.93 -13.11
CA LEU A 32 -8.43 -9.89 -14.21
C LEU A 32 -9.11 -9.81 -15.59
N ALA A 33 -10.28 -10.41 -15.73
CA ALA A 33 -11.04 -10.39 -16.98
C ALA A 33 -11.79 -9.07 -17.20
N ILE A 34 -12.14 -8.37 -16.12
CA ILE A 34 -13.01 -7.18 -16.16
C ILE A 34 -12.21 -5.88 -16.12
N LEU A 35 -11.12 -5.84 -15.35
CA LEU A 35 -10.33 -4.62 -15.16
C LEU A 35 -9.29 -4.47 -16.27
N PRO A 36 -9.09 -3.23 -16.78
CA PRO A 36 -7.94 -2.97 -17.64
C PRO A 36 -6.63 -3.13 -16.86
N PRO A 37 -5.50 -3.36 -17.56
CA PRO A 37 -4.19 -3.28 -16.94
C PRO A 37 -3.95 -1.91 -16.30
N PRO A 38 -3.20 -1.84 -15.18
CA PRO A 38 -2.92 -0.57 -14.51
C PRO A 38 -2.06 0.36 -15.39
N PRO A 39 -2.15 1.69 -15.22
CA PRO A 39 -1.27 2.65 -15.88
C PRO A 39 0.23 2.34 -15.67
N VAL A 40 1.06 2.61 -16.67
CA VAL A 40 2.50 2.27 -16.66
C VAL A 40 3.41 3.50 -16.67
N MET A 41 4.57 3.38 -16.03
CA MET A 41 5.58 4.44 -15.91
C MET A 41 6.30 4.76 -17.22
N THR A 42 6.23 3.90 -18.23
CA THR A 42 6.86 4.14 -19.54
C THR A 42 5.96 3.62 -20.63
N PRO A 43 5.81 4.34 -21.76
CA PRO A 43 5.03 3.85 -22.89
C PRO A 43 5.52 2.47 -23.34
N MET A 44 4.60 1.53 -23.48
CA MET A 44 4.90 0.20 -24.04
C MET A 44 4.39 0.15 -25.48
N VAL A 45 5.31 -0.08 -26.42
CA VAL A 45 4.98 -0.19 -27.84
C VAL A 45 4.00 -1.33 -28.07
N GLY A 46 2.88 -1.05 -28.75
CA GLY A 46 1.82 -2.02 -29.03
C GLY A 46 0.86 -2.28 -27.86
N SER A 47 0.95 -1.50 -26.78
CA SER A 47 0.07 -1.60 -25.62
C SER A 47 -0.92 -0.44 -25.55
N ASN A 48 -2.16 -0.71 -25.16
CA ASN A 48 -3.18 0.30 -24.89
C ASN A 48 -3.12 0.84 -23.44
N VAL A 49 -2.04 0.54 -22.70
CA VAL A 49 -1.88 1.00 -21.33
C VAL A 49 -1.48 2.48 -21.30
N SER A 50 -2.17 3.27 -20.47
CA SER A 50 -1.96 4.72 -20.41
C SER A 50 -0.72 5.09 -19.58
N TYR A 51 0.25 5.76 -20.21
CA TYR A 51 1.36 6.44 -19.53
C TYR A 51 0.92 7.77 -18.91
N LEU A 52 0.01 8.48 -19.58
CA LEU A 52 -0.51 9.76 -19.08
C LEU A 52 -1.28 9.60 -17.77
N ALA A 53 -2.08 8.52 -17.64
CA ALA A 53 -2.77 8.22 -16.40
C ALA A 53 -1.80 7.84 -15.27
N PHE A 54 -0.63 7.27 -15.58
CA PHE A 54 0.38 7.03 -14.55
C PHE A 54 0.99 8.35 -14.06
N ALA A 55 1.24 9.31 -14.96
CA ALA A 55 1.72 10.63 -14.58
C ALA A 55 0.71 11.36 -13.67
N GLU A 56 -0.58 11.26 -13.98
CA GLU A 56 -1.65 11.78 -13.13
C GLU A 56 -1.68 11.11 -11.75
N ASP A 57 -1.56 9.77 -11.68
CA ASP A 57 -1.46 9.04 -10.41
C ASP A 57 -0.27 9.53 -9.56
N GLN A 58 0.86 9.91 -10.19
CA GLN A 58 2.03 10.45 -9.51
C GLN A 58 1.81 11.87 -9.00
N GLU A 59 1.15 12.72 -9.78
CA GLU A 59 0.82 14.09 -9.37
C GLU A 59 -0.09 14.06 -8.14
N ILE A 60 -1.17 13.28 -8.20
CA ILE A 60 -2.12 13.09 -7.09
C ILE A 60 -1.39 12.57 -5.84
N SER A 61 -0.56 11.55 -6.01
CA SER A 61 0.16 10.96 -4.88
C SER A 61 1.17 11.94 -4.28
N ASN A 62 1.87 12.73 -5.09
CA ASN A 62 2.79 13.75 -4.60
C ASN A 62 2.05 14.84 -3.81
N SER A 63 0.96 15.38 -4.37
CA SER A 63 0.17 16.41 -3.69
C SER A 63 -0.36 15.93 -2.34
N ILE A 64 -0.93 14.73 -2.26
CA ILE A 64 -1.51 14.21 -1.01
C ILE A 64 -0.45 13.77 0.00
N PHE A 65 0.54 12.97 -0.41
CA PHE A 65 1.47 12.32 0.52
C PHE A 65 2.71 13.15 0.86
N ILE A 66 3.16 14.02 -0.05
CA ILE A 66 4.38 14.82 0.13
C ILE A 66 4.01 16.26 0.49
N GLU A 67 3.16 16.89 -0.32
CA GLU A 67 2.82 18.31 -0.17
C GLU A 67 1.68 18.56 0.83
N LYS A 68 0.92 17.50 1.17
CA LYS A 68 -0.25 17.54 2.04
C LYS A 68 -1.31 18.53 1.55
N THR A 69 -1.58 18.53 0.26
CA THR A 69 -2.58 19.36 -0.42
C THR A 69 -3.67 18.51 -1.07
N PHE A 70 -4.89 19.04 -1.10
CA PHE A 70 -5.97 18.52 -1.92
C PHE A 70 -5.75 18.90 -3.40
N PHE A 71 -6.51 18.27 -4.30
CA PHE A 71 -6.48 18.55 -5.75
C PHE A 71 -6.79 20.01 -6.11
N ASN A 72 -7.47 20.75 -5.23
CA ASN A 72 -7.75 22.18 -5.40
C ASN A 72 -6.63 23.09 -4.86
N GLY A 73 -5.51 22.52 -4.39
CA GLY A 73 -4.36 23.24 -3.82
C GLY A 73 -4.52 23.64 -2.34
N GLU A 74 -5.66 23.36 -1.71
CA GLU A 74 -5.85 23.65 -0.29
C GLU A 74 -5.04 22.69 0.59
N GLN A 75 -4.47 23.23 1.67
CA GLN A 75 -3.74 22.42 2.65
C GLN A 75 -4.68 21.45 3.37
N ILE A 76 -4.27 20.19 3.47
CA ILE A 76 -5.00 19.18 4.23
C ILE A 76 -4.78 19.45 5.71
N SER A 77 -5.85 19.73 6.44
CA SER A 77 -5.77 19.96 7.88
C SER A 77 -5.31 18.69 8.61
N GLN A 78 -4.67 18.87 9.76
CA GLN A 78 -4.26 17.73 10.60
C GLN A 78 -5.46 16.85 10.98
N SER A 79 -6.62 17.46 11.28
CA SER A 79 -7.84 16.70 11.57
C SER A 79 -8.30 15.79 10.43
N ARG A 80 -8.09 16.19 9.16
CA ARG A 80 -8.41 15.35 8.00
C ARG A 80 -7.40 14.23 7.82
N LEU A 81 -6.13 14.46 8.13
CA LEU A 81 -5.11 13.41 8.15
C LEU A 81 -5.40 12.38 9.24
N ASP A 82 -5.76 12.84 10.44
CA ASP A 82 -6.10 11.97 11.57
C ASP A 82 -7.34 11.11 11.25
N GLN A 83 -8.35 11.71 10.61
CA GLN A 83 -9.51 10.96 10.11
C GLN A 83 -9.09 9.91 9.08
N ALA A 84 -8.22 10.24 8.12
CA ALA A 84 -7.75 9.28 7.11
C ALA A 84 -6.97 8.11 7.74
N VAL A 85 -6.24 8.34 8.83
CA VAL A 85 -5.59 7.27 9.60
C VAL A 85 -6.64 6.39 10.29
N SER A 86 -7.67 6.99 10.89
CA SER A 86 -8.78 6.23 11.48
C SER A 86 -9.54 5.41 10.44
N ASP A 87 -9.81 5.98 9.26
CA ASP A 87 -10.56 5.34 8.17
C ASP A 87 -9.80 4.17 7.53
N ALA A 88 -8.49 4.09 7.74
CA ALA A 88 -7.67 2.97 7.26
C ALA A 88 -7.85 1.68 8.08
N ASP A 89 -8.48 1.77 9.25
CA ASP A 89 -8.82 0.62 10.08
C ASP A 89 -10.04 -0.13 9.53
N THR A 90 -10.00 -1.46 9.63
CA THR A 90 -11.04 -2.37 9.12
C THR A 90 -11.91 -2.95 10.23
N ASP A 91 -11.71 -2.54 11.48
CA ASP A 91 -12.46 -3.03 12.62
C ASP A 91 -13.93 -2.57 12.59
N VAL A 92 -14.79 -3.39 13.23
CA VAL A 92 -16.24 -3.17 13.25
C VAL A 92 -16.61 -1.83 13.90
N ASP A 93 -15.90 -1.43 14.94
CA ASP A 93 -16.12 -0.15 15.62
C ASP A 93 -15.83 1.03 14.69
N THR A 94 -14.76 0.95 13.90
CA THR A 94 -14.43 1.95 12.88
C THR A 94 -15.51 2.01 11.81
N PHE A 95 -16.01 0.86 11.35
CA PHE A 95 -17.13 0.81 10.40
C PHE A 95 -18.40 1.46 10.97
N VAL A 96 -18.76 1.16 12.21
CA VAL A 96 -19.92 1.76 12.89
C VAL A 96 -19.76 3.27 13.00
N ASN A 97 -18.60 3.75 13.44
CA ASN A 97 -18.31 5.17 13.58
C ASN A 97 -18.33 5.90 12.22
N ALA A 98 -17.87 5.27 11.15
CA ALA A 98 -17.84 5.88 9.82
C ALA A 98 -19.20 5.90 9.11
N PHE A 99 -19.97 4.80 9.21
CA PHE A 99 -21.15 4.59 8.37
C PHE A 99 -22.49 4.63 9.11
N ILE A 100 -22.51 4.42 10.43
CA ILE A 100 -23.76 4.36 11.21
C ILE A 100 -23.94 5.60 12.07
N ASP A 101 -22.88 6.05 12.75
CA ASP A 101 -22.91 7.21 13.64
C ASP A 101 -23.42 8.49 12.97
N PRO A 102 -22.97 8.84 11.74
CA PRO A 102 -23.40 10.05 11.05
C PRO A 102 -24.85 9.99 10.55
N LEU A 103 -25.46 8.81 10.48
CA LEU A 103 -26.82 8.67 9.98
C LEU A 103 -27.83 9.13 11.03
N ASP A 104 -28.85 9.87 10.56
CA ASP A 104 -30.04 10.20 11.34
C ASP A 104 -31.18 9.27 10.93
N ILE A 105 -31.15 8.03 11.46
CA ILE A 105 -32.09 6.97 11.11
C ILE A 105 -32.78 6.40 12.36
N PRO A 106 -34.06 5.96 12.23
CA PRO A 106 -34.72 5.19 13.28
C PRO A 106 -33.91 3.95 13.66
N ASN A 107 -33.94 3.56 14.93
CA ASN A 107 -33.27 2.37 15.46
C ASN A 107 -31.73 2.35 15.31
N LYS A 108 -31.07 3.50 15.12
CA LYS A 108 -29.60 3.60 15.02
C LYS A 108 -28.87 2.78 16.10
N GLN A 109 -29.26 2.92 17.36
CA GLN A 109 -28.60 2.19 18.45
C GLN A 109 -28.73 0.67 18.33
N SER A 110 -29.89 0.16 17.91
CA SER A 110 -30.11 -1.27 17.68
C SER A 110 -29.27 -1.80 16.53
N ILE A 111 -29.10 -1.02 15.45
CA ILE A 111 -28.26 -1.38 14.31
C ILE A 111 -26.78 -1.42 14.73
N LYS A 112 -26.30 -0.43 15.49
CA LYS A 112 -24.93 -0.44 16.04
C LYS A 112 -24.66 -1.70 16.84
N LEU A 113 -25.55 -2.01 17.79
CA LEU A 113 -25.43 -3.21 18.64
C LEU A 113 -25.47 -4.50 17.82
N LEU A 114 -26.30 -4.55 16.77
CA LEU A 114 -26.36 -5.70 15.87
C LEU A 114 -25.00 -5.93 15.19
N LEU A 115 -24.38 -4.88 14.65
CA LEU A 115 -23.09 -4.99 13.96
C LEU A 115 -21.95 -5.36 14.91
N ILE A 116 -21.87 -4.70 16.07
CA ILE A 116 -20.86 -4.97 17.09
C ILE A 116 -20.96 -6.41 17.62
N ASN A 117 -22.18 -6.90 17.85
CA ASN A 117 -22.41 -8.26 18.36
C ASN A 117 -22.33 -9.33 17.27
N ASN A 118 -22.25 -8.97 15.99
CA ASN A 118 -22.14 -9.90 14.86
C ASN A 118 -20.96 -9.53 13.95
N PRO A 119 -19.71 -9.54 14.47
CA PRO A 119 -18.53 -9.10 13.73
C PRO A 119 -18.25 -9.98 12.50
N ASP A 120 -18.77 -11.21 12.49
CA ASP A 120 -18.61 -12.14 11.37
C ASP A 120 -19.26 -11.62 10.08
N LEU A 121 -20.31 -10.80 10.17
CA LEU A 121 -20.91 -10.18 8.99
C LEU A 121 -19.90 -9.29 8.26
N ILE A 122 -19.22 -8.41 9.00
CA ILE A 122 -18.21 -7.51 8.44
C ILE A 122 -17.00 -8.31 7.94
N LYS A 123 -16.55 -9.32 8.70
CA LYS A 123 -15.44 -10.19 8.28
C LYS A 123 -15.72 -10.91 6.95
N LYS A 124 -16.94 -11.45 6.78
CA LYS A 124 -17.34 -12.15 5.55
C LYS A 124 -17.40 -11.22 4.35
N VAL A 125 -17.99 -10.03 4.50
CA VAL A 125 -17.99 -9.01 3.44
C VAL A 125 -16.57 -8.59 3.07
N THR A 126 -15.71 -8.35 4.07
CA THR A 126 -14.29 -8.00 3.84
C THR A 126 -13.54 -9.13 3.13
N TYR A 127 -13.85 -10.39 3.45
CA TYR A 127 -13.28 -11.56 2.78
C TYR A 127 -13.68 -11.62 1.30
N ASP A 128 -14.97 -11.51 0.99
CA ASP A 128 -15.46 -11.48 -0.39
C ASP A 128 -14.86 -10.30 -1.18
N GLY A 129 -14.81 -9.12 -0.56
CA GLY A 129 -14.20 -7.92 -1.13
C GLY A 129 -12.72 -8.14 -1.46
N LYS A 130 -11.95 -8.78 -0.56
CA LYS A 130 -10.55 -9.13 -0.82
C LYS A 130 -10.44 -10.08 -2.02
N ASN A 131 -11.18 -11.17 -2.02
CA ASN A 131 -11.03 -12.24 -3.02
C ASN A 131 -11.58 -11.85 -4.39
N SER A 132 -12.59 -10.97 -4.45
CA SER A 132 -13.08 -10.41 -5.72
C SER A 132 -12.00 -9.66 -6.51
N THR A 133 -10.91 -9.22 -5.85
CA THR A 133 -9.81 -8.45 -6.45
C THR A 133 -8.51 -9.24 -6.62
N GLU A 134 -8.44 -10.48 -6.13
CA GLU A 134 -7.20 -11.25 -6.00
C GLU A 134 -6.53 -11.52 -7.35
N ALA A 135 -7.29 -11.98 -8.35
CA ALA A 135 -6.76 -12.32 -9.66
C ALA A 135 -6.01 -11.16 -10.35
N ALA A 136 -6.57 -9.94 -10.34
CA ALA A 136 -5.90 -8.78 -10.90
C ALA A 136 -4.71 -8.31 -10.04
N LYS A 137 -4.84 -8.36 -8.70
CA LYS A 137 -3.75 -7.97 -7.79
C LYS A 137 -2.52 -8.87 -7.97
N ASP A 138 -2.73 -10.17 -8.09
CA ASP A 138 -1.65 -11.14 -8.28
C ASP A 138 -1.01 -11.01 -9.67
N ALA A 139 -1.83 -10.84 -10.71
CA ALA A 139 -1.33 -10.71 -12.08
C ALA A 139 -0.49 -9.44 -12.30
N TYR A 140 -0.93 -8.30 -11.73
CA TYR A 140 -0.28 -7.01 -11.98
C TYR A 140 0.74 -6.61 -10.92
N ALA A 141 0.63 -7.13 -9.69
CA ALA A 141 1.55 -6.87 -8.58
C ALA A 141 1.96 -5.39 -8.45
N ARG A 142 0.98 -4.48 -8.64
CA ARG A 142 1.22 -3.03 -8.74
C ARG A 142 1.84 -2.50 -7.45
N GLU A 143 2.96 -1.79 -7.58
CA GLU A 143 3.62 -1.17 -6.44
C GLU A 143 2.75 -0.03 -5.85
N ARG A 144 2.62 -0.01 -4.51
CA ARG A 144 1.87 1.03 -3.80
C ARG A 144 2.68 2.34 -3.69
N PRO A 145 2.03 3.52 -3.64
CA PRO A 145 2.72 4.81 -3.61
C PRO A 145 3.82 4.93 -2.54
N TYR A 146 3.54 4.56 -1.29
CA TYR A 146 4.54 4.67 -0.20
C TYR A 146 5.81 3.83 -0.44
N SER A 147 5.68 2.66 -1.10
CA SER A 147 6.81 1.82 -1.47
C SER A 147 7.57 2.43 -2.65
N PHE A 148 6.83 2.90 -3.66
CA PHE A 148 7.37 3.52 -4.85
C PHE A 148 8.26 4.74 -4.52
N TYR A 149 7.74 5.71 -3.75
CA TYR A 149 8.50 6.91 -3.39
C TYR A 149 9.67 6.63 -2.46
N ASN A 150 9.56 5.66 -1.54
CA ASN A 150 10.69 5.27 -0.70
C ASN A 150 11.84 4.69 -1.54
N LYS A 151 11.54 3.80 -2.49
CA LYS A 151 12.56 3.25 -3.40
C LYS A 151 13.20 4.34 -4.26
N LEU A 152 12.41 5.28 -4.77
CA LEU A 152 12.95 6.40 -5.55
C LEU A 152 13.86 7.30 -4.72
N PHE A 153 13.48 7.62 -3.49
CA PHE A 153 14.30 8.41 -2.57
C PHE A 153 15.65 7.73 -2.29
N VAL A 154 15.63 6.43 -1.97
CA VAL A 154 16.87 5.65 -1.76
C VAL A 154 17.76 5.66 -3.01
N ARG A 155 17.18 5.46 -4.20
CA ARG A 155 17.93 5.51 -5.47
C ARG A 155 18.50 6.90 -5.76
N ALA A 156 17.77 7.96 -5.46
CA ALA A 156 18.23 9.34 -5.63
C ALA A 156 19.44 9.64 -4.72
N ILE A 157 19.37 9.22 -3.45
CA ILE A 157 20.50 9.32 -2.51
C ILE A 157 21.71 8.53 -3.02
N GLN A 158 21.53 7.28 -3.44
CA GLN A 158 22.62 6.47 -3.98
C GLN A 158 23.28 7.14 -5.20
N THR A 159 22.48 7.68 -6.11
CA THR A 159 22.97 8.38 -7.30
C THR A 159 23.74 9.65 -6.93
N LEU A 160 23.24 10.43 -5.97
CA LEU A 160 23.92 11.63 -5.47
C LEU A 160 25.25 11.27 -4.80
N ILE A 161 25.31 10.21 -4.00
CA ILE A 161 26.54 9.73 -3.36
C ILE A 161 27.59 9.33 -4.40
N ILE A 162 27.18 8.59 -5.44
CA ILE A 162 28.06 8.19 -6.55
C ILE A 162 28.59 9.43 -7.26
N HIS A 163 27.72 10.40 -7.58
CA HIS A 163 28.11 11.62 -8.25
C HIS A 163 29.09 12.47 -7.41
N ILE A 164 28.85 12.59 -6.11
CA ILE A 164 29.77 13.27 -5.17
C ILE A 164 31.12 12.55 -5.14
N HIS A 165 31.13 11.21 -5.04
CA HIS A 165 32.35 10.41 -5.05
C HIS A 165 33.16 10.62 -6.34
N LEU A 166 32.50 10.55 -7.50
CA LEU A 166 33.14 10.76 -8.80
C LEU A 166 33.70 12.18 -8.92
N THR A 167 32.90 13.19 -8.58
CA THR A 167 33.31 14.62 -8.66
C THR A 167 34.52 14.90 -7.78
N LEU A 168 34.53 14.36 -6.56
CA LEU A 168 35.63 14.58 -5.64
C LEU A 168 36.86 13.71 -5.99
N TYR A 169 36.68 12.52 -6.57
CA TYR A 169 37.77 11.73 -7.14
C TYR A 169 38.46 12.49 -8.29
N GLU A 170 37.69 13.08 -9.20
CA GLU A 170 38.20 13.93 -10.29
C GLU A 170 38.93 15.17 -9.76
N ARG A 171 38.43 15.78 -8.67
CA ARG A 171 38.98 17.03 -8.15
C ARG A 171 40.22 16.87 -7.26
N TYR A 172 40.37 15.75 -6.55
CA TYR A 172 41.41 15.58 -5.54
C TYR A 172 42.32 14.37 -5.76
N GLY A 173 42.02 13.51 -6.74
CA GLY A 173 42.79 12.30 -7.02
C GLY A 173 42.68 11.23 -5.90
N SER A 174 43.13 10.03 -6.22
CA SER A 174 43.00 8.80 -5.40
C SER A 174 43.69 8.84 -4.02
N SER A 175 44.52 9.84 -3.73
CA SER A 175 45.36 9.89 -2.52
C SER A 175 44.62 10.27 -1.23
N ILE A 176 43.43 10.87 -1.29
CA ILE A 176 42.71 11.37 -0.09
C ILE A 176 41.52 10.46 0.28
N TYR A 177 41.11 9.56 -0.63
CA TYR A 177 39.82 8.88 -0.58
C TYR A 177 39.72 7.67 0.37
N TYR A 178 40.83 7.14 0.86
CA TYR A 178 40.84 5.89 1.63
C TYR A 178 40.58 6.02 3.14
N SER A 179 40.36 7.23 3.69
CA SER A 179 40.26 7.40 5.15
C SER A 179 38.86 7.57 5.74
N ARG A 180 37.79 7.64 4.94
CA ARG A 180 36.43 7.80 5.47
C ARG A 180 35.42 6.89 4.78
N SER A 181 35.37 5.64 5.24
CA SER A 181 34.22 4.77 5.04
C SER A 181 33.00 5.43 5.68
N PHE A 182 32.11 6.01 4.86
CA PHE A 182 30.79 6.43 5.32
C PHE A 182 29.91 5.20 5.45
N THR A 183 29.91 4.60 6.64
CA THR A 183 28.90 3.62 7.03
C THR A 183 27.67 4.40 7.51
N ILE A 184 26.57 4.34 6.74
CA ILE A 184 25.24 4.74 7.22
C ILE A 184 24.50 3.44 7.53
N SER A 185 24.25 3.19 8.81
CA SER A 185 23.29 2.18 9.25
C SER A 185 21.89 2.73 9.06
N ILE A 186 21.03 1.96 8.38
CA ILE A 186 19.59 2.18 8.27
C ILE A 186 18.91 1.58 9.50
#